data_AF-A0A260A848-F1
#
_entry.id   AF-A0A260A848-F1
#
_cell.length_a   1.000
_cell.length_b   1.000
_cell.length_c   1.000
_cell.angle_alpha   90.00
_cell.angle_beta   90.00
_cell.angle_gamma   90.00
#
_symmetry.space_group_name_H-M   'P 1'
#
loop_
_entity.id
_entity.type
_entity.pdbx_description
1 polymer ?
#
loop_
_entity_poly.entity_id
_entity_poly.type
_entity_poly.pdbx_seq_one_letter_code
_entity_poly.pdbx_strand_id
1 'polypeptide(L)'
;MKSMFPEWYRTSDDGDGNDALVRLITEATVAFDASALLELYRSDASERAQILGALTLLGDRLFVPYQAALEYQRRREGAIKDQRDLITSVVSTFESAQTNAARAFNDKAVKARVRTTWETARHAVGELEAELIDEYDLTHDDDDVRDGLDALLTPDRLGSEPTSRQSRKRAAAFEERARQQMPPGYCDVVKGAPKMYGDYFIWCELLDKARASQQPLLFVTEDLKDDWSWRGNPRRELVHEMRSKADAEYHHITLKTFLRLAQKHLSAEITDETIESVSEQPKATIQDIIAASEGLGALAAFKDQNADFLSAVLNARLWADTNGIAHNFYLRENIGNLGVPPLNADLLAAIANVNTTNWWDELRRNNPLMSGNVFDAVQWSNTSRSAQQPVDQPESPTDAEDLDDQPESNDGNDDQLNND
;
A
#
# COMPACT_ATOMS: atom_id res chain seq x y z
N MET A 1 24.41 19.12 -28.08
CA MET A 1 24.45 18.19 -26.92
C MET A 1 23.05 17.66 -26.61
N LYS A 2 22.08 18.47 -26.19
CA LYS A 2 20.68 18.04 -25.97
C LYS A 2 20.06 17.22 -27.10
N SER A 3 20.18 17.68 -28.34
CA SER A 3 19.67 16.96 -29.53
C SER A 3 20.44 15.69 -29.89
N MET A 4 21.70 15.58 -29.48
CA MET A 4 22.60 14.46 -29.85
C MET A 4 22.65 13.37 -28.78
N PHE A 5 22.36 13.72 -27.53
CA PHE A 5 22.38 12.82 -26.37
C PHE A 5 21.10 12.98 -25.53
N PRO A 6 19.92 12.93 -26.15
CA PRO A 6 18.66 13.22 -25.46
C PRO A 6 18.38 12.29 -24.28
N GLU A 7 18.91 11.06 -24.28
CA GLU A 7 18.82 10.10 -23.17
C GLU A 7 19.52 10.57 -21.88
N TRP A 8 20.35 11.60 -21.95
CA TRP A 8 21.02 12.19 -20.79
C TRP A 8 20.25 13.33 -20.15
N TYR A 9 19.21 13.83 -20.81
CA TYR A 9 18.38 14.94 -20.35
C TYR A 9 17.03 14.38 -19.93
N ARG A 10 16.71 14.49 -18.64
CA ARG A 10 15.43 14.00 -18.12
C ARG A 10 14.30 14.88 -18.65
N THR A 11 13.11 14.29 -18.76
CA THR A 11 11.87 15.05 -18.91
C THR A 11 11.71 16.11 -17.80
N SER A 12 12.22 15.84 -16.59
CA SER A 12 12.12 16.73 -15.43
C SER A 12 13.21 17.79 -15.26
N ASP A 13 14.35 17.71 -15.96
CA ASP A 13 15.46 18.66 -15.75
C ASP A 13 15.20 20.04 -16.41
N ASP A 14 14.16 20.15 -17.25
CA ASP A 14 13.78 21.38 -17.96
C ASP A 14 12.52 22.06 -17.36
N GLY A 15 12.03 21.61 -16.20
CA GLY A 15 10.78 22.12 -15.58
C GLY A 15 9.48 21.50 -16.13
N ASP A 16 9.57 20.77 -17.24
CA ASP A 16 8.49 20.13 -18.02
C ASP A 16 8.27 18.63 -17.68
N GLY A 17 8.75 18.15 -16.53
CA GLY A 17 8.71 16.72 -16.18
C GLY A 17 7.32 16.09 -16.20
N ASN A 18 6.30 16.90 -15.90
CA ASN A 18 4.90 16.49 -15.98
C ASN A 18 4.42 16.49 -17.44
N ASP A 19 4.76 17.52 -18.23
CA ASP A 19 4.26 17.73 -19.58
C ASP A 19 4.68 16.64 -20.57
N ALA A 20 5.88 16.08 -20.42
CA ALA A 20 6.33 14.99 -21.28
C ALA A 20 5.56 13.67 -21.03
N LEU A 21 5.30 13.32 -19.77
CA LEU A 21 4.48 12.15 -19.43
C LEU A 21 3.01 12.37 -19.79
N VAL A 22 2.50 13.59 -19.64
CA VAL A 22 1.18 14.00 -20.12
C VAL A 22 1.08 13.79 -21.63
N ARG A 23 2.06 14.26 -22.41
CA ARG A 23 2.10 14.02 -23.86
C ARG A 23 2.12 12.52 -24.18
N LEU A 24 2.96 11.74 -23.50
CA LEU A 24 3.05 10.30 -23.75
C LEU A 24 1.74 9.58 -23.42
N ILE A 25 1.06 9.90 -22.31
CA ILE A 25 -0.21 9.24 -21.98
C ILE A 25 -1.34 9.61 -22.96
N THR A 26 -1.32 10.81 -23.56
CA THR A 26 -2.35 11.25 -24.52
C THR A 26 -2.06 10.84 -25.97
N GLU A 27 -0.80 10.71 -26.37
CA GLU A 27 -0.42 10.53 -27.78
C GLU A 27 0.30 9.20 -28.08
N ALA A 28 1.04 8.63 -27.13
CA ALA A 28 1.88 7.45 -27.39
C ALA A 28 1.05 6.18 -27.62
N THR A 29 1.65 5.20 -28.30
CA THR A 29 1.27 3.80 -28.13
C THR A 29 1.56 3.40 -26.68
N VAL A 30 0.55 2.91 -25.97
CA VAL A 30 0.67 2.46 -24.58
C VAL A 30 0.72 0.94 -24.57
N ALA A 31 1.91 0.41 -24.31
CA ALA A 31 2.19 -1.00 -24.30
C ALA A 31 2.12 -1.55 -22.87
N PHE A 32 1.45 -2.69 -22.64
CA PHE A 32 1.39 -3.32 -21.32
C PHE A 32 2.22 -4.61 -21.25
N ASP A 33 2.90 -4.78 -20.13
CA ASP A 33 3.58 -6.01 -19.74
C ASP A 33 2.62 -7.02 -19.09
N ALA A 34 3.02 -8.29 -19.05
CA ALA A 34 2.32 -9.31 -18.30
C ALA A 34 2.20 -8.96 -16.81
N SER A 35 3.26 -8.37 -16.23
CA SER A 35 3.29 -8.02 -14.81
C SER A 35 2.18 -7.04 -14.42
N ALA A 36 1.94 -6.01 -15.24
CA ALA A 36 0.87 -5.05 -15.05
C ALA A 36 -0.52 -5.68 -15.26
N LEU A 37 -0.69 -6.56 -16.26
CA LEU A 37 -1.96 -7.24 -16.50
C LEU A 37 -2.32 -8.25 -15.39
N LEU A 38 -1.32 -8.89 -14.78
CA LEU A 38 -1.55 -9.84 -13.69
C LEU A 38 -1.97 -9.15 -12.39
N GLU A 39 -1.76 -7.84 -12.26
CA GLU A 39 -2.21 -7.06 -11.10
C GLU A 39 -3.74 -7.03 -10.97
N LEU A 40 -4.47 -7.17 -12.09
CA LEU A 40 -5.94 -7.25 -12.06
C LEU A 40 -6.45 -8.43 -11.24
N TYR A 41 -5.68 -9.53 -11.12
CA TYR A 41 -6.05 -10.69 -10.29
C TYR A 41 -5.81 -10.48 -8.79
N ARG A 42 -5.19 -9.35 -8.40
CA ARG A 42 -5.03 -8.94 -6.99
C ARG A 42 -6.10 -7.92 -6.56
N SER A 43 -6.84 -7.38 -7.53
CA SER A 43 -7.85 -6.36 -7.33
C SER A 43 -9.24 -6.95 -7.12
N ASP A 44 -10.07 -6.25 -6.34
CA ASP A 44 -11.48 -6.59 -6.18
C ASP A 44 -12.30 -6.32 -7.45
N ALA A 45 -13.55 -6.77 -7.50
CA ALA A 45 -14.39 -6.63 -8.70
C ALA A 45 -14.61 -5.16 -9.15
N SER A 46 -14.69 -4.22 -8.20
CA SER A 46 -14.87 -2.80 -8.51
C SER A 46 -13.60 -2.20 -9.11
N GLU A 47 -12.46 -2.51 -8.51
CA GLU A 47 -11.13 -2.08 -8.97
C GLU A 47 -10.84 -2.66 -10.36
N ARG A 48 -11.12 -3.95 -10.59
CA ARG A 48 -10.99 -4.60 -11.90
C ARG A 48 -11.76 -3.84 -12.98
N ALA A 49 -13.01 -3.49 -12.72
CA ALA A 49 -13.84 -2.73 -13.65
C ALA A 49 -13.25 -1.34 -13.96
N GLN A 50 -12.74 -0.64 -12.95
CA GLN A 50 -12.10 0.67 -13.13
C GLN A 50 -10.81 0.58 -13.95
N ILE A 51 -9.95 -0.42 -13.68
CA ILE A 51 -8.71 -0.67 -14.43
C ILE A 51 -9.04 -1.00 -15.89
N LEU A 52 -9.97 -1.93 -16.14
CA LEU A 52 -10.41 -2.27 -17.51
C LEU A 52 -11.03 -1.06 -18.23
N GLY A 53 -11.78 -0.22 -17.53
CA GLY A 53 -12.29 1.05 -18.04
C GLY A 53 -11.17 1.99 -18.48
N ALA A 54 -10.10 2.11 -17.68
CA ALA A 54 -8.92 2.90 -18.01
C ALA A 54 -8.19 2.38 -19.26
N LEU A 55 -8.05 1.05 -19.39
CA LEU A 55 -7.46 0.41 -20.57
C LEU A 55 -8.32 0.64 -21.82
N THR A 56 -9.64 0.64 -21.69
CA THR A 56 -10.59 0.88 -22.79
C THR A 56 -10.38 2.25 -23.44
N LEU A 57 -10.10 3.28 -22.63
CA LEU A 57 -9.90 4.66 -23.09
C LEU A 57 -8.67 4.85 -24.00
N LEU A 58 -7.74 3.89 -24.00
CA LEU A 58 -6.59 3.93 -24.90
C LEU A 58 -6.96 3.64 -26.36
N GLY A 59 -8.07 2.93 -26.60
CA GLY A 59 -8.52 2.55 -27.94
C GLY A 59 -7.39 1.89 -28.76
N ASP A 60 -7.15 2.39 -29.96
CA ASP A 60 -6.15 1.85 -30.90
C ASP A 60 -4.69 2.06 -30.44
N ARG A 61 -4.47 2.86 -29.39
CA ARG A 61 -3.14 3.06 -28.80
C ARG A 61 -2.75 1.94 -27.84
N LEU A 62 -3.69 1.11 -27.40
CA LEU A 62 -3.41 -0.04 -26.55
C LEU A 62 -2.61 -1.09 -27.34
N PHE A 63 -1.52 -1.56 -26.74
CA PHE A 63 -0.72 -2.63 -27.30
C PHE A 63 -0.26 -3.61 -26.21
N VAL A 64 -0.20 -4.90 -26.53
CA VAL A 64 0.43 -5.91 -25.66
C VAL A 64 1.36 -6.76 -26.52
N PRO A 65 2.68 -6.80 -26.23
CA PRO A 65 3.61 -7.70 -26.89
C PRO A 65 3.12 -9.15 -26.85
N TYR A 66 3.39 -9.93 -27.90
CA TYR A 66 3.03 -11.35 -27.93
C TYR A 66 3.65 -12.10 -26.74
N GLN A 67 4.93 -11.84 -26.46
CA GLN A 67 5.62 -12.48 -25.36
C GLN A 67 4.96 -12.13 -24.01
N ALA A 68 4.52 -10.87 -23.82
CA ALA A 68 3.81 -10.45 -22.61
C ALA A 68 2.43 -11.13 -22.50
N ALA A 69 1.66 -11.19 -23.59
CA ALA A 69 0.39 -11.90 -23.61
C ALA A 69 0.56 -13.40 -23.30
N LEU A 70 1.59 -14.05 -23.86
CA LEU A 70 1.92 -15.44 -23.57
C LEU A 70 2.31 -15.66 -22.10
N GLU A 71 3.06 -14.73 -21.51
CA GLU A 71 3.43 -14.78 -20.11
C GLU A 71 2.23 -14.59 -19.18
N TYR A 72 1.34 -13.65 -19.50
CA TYR A 72 0.06 -13.47 -18.81
C TYR A 72 -0.74 -14.78 -18.84
N GLN A 73 -0.96 -15.37 -20.02
CA GLN A 73 -1.72 -16.62 -20.18
C GLN A 73 -1.14 -17.77 -19.35
N ARG A 74 0.20 -17.85 -19.23
CA ARG A 74 0.89 -18.90 -18.44
C ARG A 74 0.86 -18.66 -16.93
N ARG A 75 0.70 -17.41 -16.51
CA ARG A 75 0.84 -17.01 -15.10
C ARG A 75 -0.49 -16.68 -14.43
N ARG A 76 -1.58 -16.47 -15.18
CA ARG A 76 -2.88 -16.08 -14.62
C ARG A 76 -3.39 -17.03 -13.52
N GLU A 77 -3.33 -18.34 -13.76
CA GLU A 77 -3.76 -19.34 -12.78
C GLU A 77 -2.87 -19.35 -11.54
N GLY A 78 -1.58 -19.02 -11.72
CA GLY A 78 -0.65 -18.82 -10.61
C GLY A 78 -1.01 -17.58 -9.79
N ALA A 79 -1.34 -16.46 -10.43
CA ALA A 79 -1.74 -15.24 -9.73
C ALA A 79 -3.04 -15.44 -8.92
N ILE A 80 -4.03 -16.13 -9.49
CA ILE A 80 -5.28 -16.49 -8.78
C ILE A 80 -4.95 -17.39 -7.58
N LYS A 81 -4.08 -18.39 -7.77
CA LYS A 81 -3.65 -19.27 -6.68
C LYS A 81 -2.92 -18.50 -5.58
N ASP A 82 -2.00 -17.61 -5.93
CA ASP A 82 -1.24 -16.82 -4.97
C ASP A 82 -2.17 -15.96 -4.10
N GLN A 83 -3.23 -15.41 -4.69
CA GLN A 83 -4.25 -14.65 -3.96
C GLN A 83 -5.07 -15.54 -3.02
N ARG A 84 -5.52 -16.73 -3.46
CA ARG A 84 -6.17 -17.70 -2.57
C ARG A 84 -5.26 -18.11 -1.41
N ASP A 85 -3.99 -18.43 -1.70
CA ASP A 85 -3.01 -18.82 -0.69
C ASP A 85 -2.81 -17.70 0.35
N LEU A 86 -2.82 -16.43 -0.07
CA LEU A 86 -2.75 -15.28 0.82
C LEU A 86 -3.95 -15.26 1.78
N ILE A 87 -5.18 -15.38 1.26
CA ILE A 87 -6.42 -15.42 2.07
C ILE A 87 -6.36 -16.57 3.09
N THR A 88 -6.04 -17.78 2.65
CA THR A 88 -5.93 -18.95 3.54
C THR A 88 -4.79 -18.79 4.55
N SER A 89 -3.68 -18.12 4.19
CA SER A 89 -2.58 -17.86 5.12
C SER A 89 -3.00 -16.95 6.28
N VAL A 90 -3.86 -15.95 6.02
CA VAL A 90 -4.41 -15.05 7.05
C VAL A 90 -5.27 -15.86 8.04
N VAL A 91 -6.11 -16.76 7.53
CA VAL A 91 -6.95 -17.64 8.36
C VAL A 91 -6.09 -18.58 9.21
N SER A 92 -5.08 -19.21 8.61
CA SER A 92 -4.16 -20.09 9.35
C SER A 92 -3.38 -19.36 10.45
N THR A 93 -3.04 -18.09 10.22
CA THR A 93 -2.38 -17.22 11.20
C THR A 93 -3.34 -16.91 12.35
N PHE A 94 -4.59 -16.60 12.03
CA PHE A 94 -5.66 -16.44 13.02
C PHE A 94 -5.79 -17.70 13.88
N GLU A 95 -5.92 -18.90 13.28
CA GLU A 95 -6.01 -20.17 14.03
C GLU A 95 -4.79 -20.45 14.92
N SER A 96 -3.59 -20.09 14.47
CA SER A 96 -2.37 -20.26 15.26
C SER A 96 -2.34 -19.37 16.50
N ALA A 97 -2.86 -18.14 16.40
CA ALA A 97 -2.99 -17.22 17.53
C ALA A 97 -3.89 -17.79 18.64
N GLN A 98 -4.96 -18.49 18.28
CA GLN A 98 -5.81 -19.20 19.25
C GLN A 98 -5.02 -20.15 20.12
N THR A 99 -4.23 -21.01 19.47
CA THR A 99 -3.53 -22.12 20.12
C THR A 99 -2.57 -21.56 21.16
N ASN A 100 -1.94 -20.42 20.85
CA ASN A 100 -1.05 -19.71 21.76
C ASN A 100 -1.83 -19.05 22.90
N ALA A 101 -2.93 -18.35 22.62
CA ALA A 101 -3.77 -17.70 23.64
C ALA A 101 -4.38 -18.72 24.63
N ALA A 102 -4.86 -19.87 24.15
CA ALA A 102 -5.44 -20.90 25.01
C ALA A 102 -4.42 -21.57 25.94
N ARG A 103 -3.13 -21.62 25.54
CA ARG A 103 -2.02 -22.13 26.35
C ARG A 103 -1.59 -21.17 27.46
N ALA A 104 -1.84 -19.86 27.29
CA ALA A 104 -1.44 -18.84 28.25
C ALA A 104 -2.24 -18.91 29.57
N PHE A 105 -3.45 -19.45 29.54
CA PHE A 105 -4.27 -19.61 30.74
C PHE A 105 -4.01 -20.96 31.41
N ASN A 106 -4.03 -21.01 32.74
CA ASN A 106 -3.98 -22.28 33.50
C ASN A 106 -5.37 -22.70 34.00
N ASP A 107 -6.26 -21.76 34.25
CA ASP A 107 -7.61 -22.01 34.74
C ASP A 107 -8.51 -22.68 33.68
N LYS A 108 -9.25 -23.72 34.09
CA LYS A 108 -10.09 -24.53 33.20
C LYS A 108 -11.35 -23.79 32.73
N ALA A 109 -11.96 -22.95 33.59
CA ALA A 109 -13.14 -22.18 33.24
C ALA A 109 -12.77 -21.01 32.31
N VAL A 110 -11.63 -20.37 32.52
CA VAL A 110 -11.08 -19.34 31.62
C VAL A 110 -10.76 -19.95 30.25
N LYS A 111 -10.09 -21.11 30.19
CA LYS A 111 -9.87 -21.84 28.93
C LYS A 111 -11.16 -22.14 28.18
N ALA A 112 -12.20 -22.58 28.89
CA ALA A 112 -13.50 -22.87 28.29
C ALA A 112 -14.14 -21.62 27.67
N ARG A 113 -14.13 -20.49 28.38
CA ARG A 113 -14.66 -19.21 27.88
C ARG A 113 -13.88 -18.70 26.66
N VAL A 114 -12.55 -18.73 26.73
CA VAL A 114 -11.66 -18.33 25.61
C VAL A 114 -11.94 -19.20 24.38
N ARG A 115 -12.08 -20.51 24.58
CA ARG A 115 -12.42 -21.44 23.48
C ARG A 115 -13.76 -21.10 22.84
N THR A 116 -14.81 -20.86 23.63
CA THR A 116 -16.14 -20.53 23.09
C THR A 116 -16.14 -19.21 22.33
N THR A 117 -15.51 -18.16 22.87
CA THR A 117 -15.36 -16.88 22.14
C THR A 117 -14.60 -17.08 20.82
N TRP A 118 -13.59 -17.94 20.83
CA TRP A 118 -12.85 -18.26 19.61
C TRP A 118 -13.68 -19.05 18.60
N GLU A 119 -14.47 -20.04 19.03
CA GLU A 119 -15.34 -20.81 18.13
C GLU A 119 -16.27 -19.87 17.34
N THR A 120 -16.81 -18.83 18.00
CA THR A 120 -17.58 -17.77 17.33
C THR A 120 -16.74 -16.98 16.32
N ALA A 121 -15.55 -16.53 16.72
CA ALA A 121 -14.69 -15.75 15.84
C ALA A 121 -14.17 -16.57 14.64
N ARG A 122 -13.91 -17.87 14.85
CA ARG A 122 -13.53 -18.82 13.80
C ARG A 122 -14.64 -18.99 12.77
N HIS A 123 -15.90 -19.07 13.20
CA HIS A 123 -17.02 -19.14 12.27
C HIS A 123 -17.06 -17.90 11.38
N ALA A 124 -16.98 -16.70 11.96
CA ALA A 124 -16.98 -15.45 11.21
C ALA A 124 -15.78 -15.33 10.26
N VAL A 125 -14.58 -15.74 10.70
CA VAL A 125 -13.38 -15.73 9.85
C VAL A 125 -13.48 -16.77 8.72
N GLY A 126 -14.06 -17.94 8.98
CA GLY A 126 -14.30 -18.95 7.95
C GLY A 126 -15.36 -18.54 6.93
N GLU A 127 -16.41 -17.82 7.36
CA GLU A 127 -17.40 -17.23 6.45
C GLU A 127 -16.75 -16.16 5.56
N LEU A 128 -15.93 -15.28 6.13
CA LEU A 128 -15.18 -14.28 5.38
C LEU A 128 -14.16 -14.91 4.42
N GLU A 129 -13.47 -15.98 4.84
CA GLU A 129 -12.58 -16.74 3.95
C GLU A 129 -13.34 -17.28 2.75
N ALA A 130 -14.51 -17.89 2.97
CA ALA A 130 -15.33 -18.43 1.89
C ALA A 130 -15.80 -17.33 0.92
N GLU A 131 -16.23 -16.18 1.45
CA GLU A 131 -16.63 -15.00 0.66
C GLU A 131 -15.47 -14.46 -0.18
N LEU A 132 -14.29 -14.24 0.42
CA LEU A 132 -13.12 -13.74 -0.29
C LEU A 132 -12.56 -14.75 -1.30
N ILE A 133 -12.60 -16.05 -0.98
CA ILE A 133 -12.24 -17.07 -1.97
C ILE A 133 -13.21 -17.00 -3.14
N ASP A 134 -14.52 -16.90 -2.92
CA ASP A 134 -15.51 -16.79 -4.00
C ASP A 134 -15.27 -15.55 -4.88
N GLU A 135 -14.94 -14.40 -4.28
CA GLU A 135 -14.68 -13.14 -5.00
C GLU A 135 -13.38 -13.14 -5.85
N TYR A 136 -12.32 -13.78 -5.35
CA TYR A 136 -10.99 -13.77 -5.98
C TYR A 136 -10.66 -15.06 -6.75
N ASP A 137 -11.48 -16.10 -6.61
CA ASP A 137 -11.35 -17.36 -7.35
C ASP A 137 -11.91 -17.25 -8.77
N LEU A 138 -11.13 -16.59 -9.62
CA LEU A 138 -11.43 -16.46 -11.05
C LEU A 138 -10.98 -17.69 -11.86
N THR A 139 -10.99 -18.90 -11.29
CA THR A 139 -10.59 -20.12 -12.02
C THR A 139 -11.69 -20.74 -12.90
N HIS A 140 -12.94 -20.30 -12.75
CA HIS A 140 -14.12 -20.82 -13.46
C HIS A 140 -14.55 -19.93 -14.64
N ASP A 141 -15.71 -20.21 -15.24
CA ASP A 141 -16.24 -19.51 -16.42
C ASP A 141 -16.60 -18.02 -16.19
N ASP A 142 -16.42 -17.50 -14.97
CA ASP A 142 -16.69 -16.11 -14.57
C ASP A 142 -15.39 -15.30 -14.34
N ASP A 143 -14.35 -15.51 -15.16
CA ASP A 143 -13.10 -14.73 -15.13
C ASP A 143 -13.29 -13.36 -15.82
N ASP A 144 -13.83 -12.39 -15.07
CA ASP A 144 -14.10 -11.02 -15.53
C ASP A 144 -12.84 -10.28 -16.05
N VAL A 145 -11.66 -10.57 -15.47
CA VAL A 145 -10.37 -10.06 -15.94
C VAL A 145 -10.11 -10.57 -17.35
N ARG A 146 -10.20 -11.88 -17.55
CA ARG A 146 -9.94 -12.49 -18.86
C ARG A 146 -10.95 -12.06 -19.89
N ASP A 147 -12.23 -12.04 -19.57
CA ASP A 147 -13.29 -11.61 -20.49
C ASP A 147 -13.09 -10.15 -20.91
N GLY A 148 -12.76 -9.28 -19.94
CA GLY A 148 -12.45 -7.87 -20.20
C GLY A 148 -11.22 -7.69 -21.09
N LEU A 149 -10.15 -8.44 -20.82
CA LEU A 149 -8.93 -8.40 -21.63
C LEU A 149 -9.12 -9.01 -23.02
N ASP A 150 -9.86 -10.12 -23.16
CA ASP A 150 -10.16 -10.74 -24.45
C ASP A 150 -11.01 -9.81 -25.33
N ALA A 151 -11.91 -9.02 -24.74
CA ALA A 151 -12.66 -7.97 -25.45
C ALA A 151 -11.77 -6.80 -25.89
N LEU A 152 -10.76 -6.44 -25.09
CA LEU A 152 -9.86 -5.31 -25.36
C LEU A 152 -8.71 -5.65 -26.31
N LEU A 153 -8.17 -6.87 -26.24
CA LEU A 153 -6.92 -7.28 -26.90
C LEU A 153 -7.21 -8.02 -28.21
N THR A 154 -7.77 -7.30 -29.17
CA THR A 154 -7.94 -7.76 -30.54
C THR A 154 -6.58 -8.00 -31.23
N PRO A 155 -6.52 -8.78 -32.33
CA PRO A 155 -5.26 -9.11 -33.00
C PRO A 155 -4.40 -7.91 -33.44
N ASP A 156 -4.98 -6.73 -33.67
CA ASP A 156 -4.29 -5.48 -34.00
C ASP A 156 -3.63 -4.78 -32.79
N ARG A 157 -4.10 -5.10 -31.59
CA ARG A 157 -3.57 -4.64 -30.30
C ARG A 157 -2.59 -5.65 -29.69
N LEU A 158 -2.44 -6.83 -30.29
CA LEU A 158 -1.48 -7.84 -29.89
C LEU A 158 -0.24 -7.84 -30.80
N GLY A 159 0.92 -8.14 -30.21
CA GLY A 159 2.10 -8.51 -30.98
C GLY A 159 1.84 -9.78 -31.80
N SER A 160 2.41 -9.86 -33.00
CA SER A 160 2.34 -11.09 -33.80
C SER A 160 3.25 -12.16 -33.24
N GLU A 161 2.80 -13.42 -33.27
CA GLU A 161 3.62 -14.57 -32.86
C GLU A 161 4.93 -14.61 -33.68
N PRO A 162 6.11 -14.61 -33.01
CA PRO A 162 7.38 -14.67 -33.71
C PRO A 162 7.59 -16.06 -34.31
N THR A 163 8.02 -16.10 -35.58
CA THR A 163 8.42 -17.36 -36.21
C THR A 163 9.58 -18.02 -35.46
N SER A 164 9.70 -19.35 -35.54
CA SER A 164 10.82 -20.07 -34.91
C SER A 164 12.20 -19.59 -35.39
N ARG A 165 12.29 -18.98 -36.58
CA ARG A 165 13.51 -18.33 -37.07
C ARG A 165 13.79 -17.01 -36.35
N GLN A 166 12.77 -16.16 -36.16
CA GLN A 166 12.88 -14.92 -35.40
C GLN A 166 13.24 -15.21 -33.94
N SER A 167 12.56 -16.15 -33.29
CA SER A 167 12.83 -16.48 -31.89
C SER A 167 14.25 -17.01 -31.69
N ARG A 168 14.75 -17.88 -32.57
CA ARG A 168 16.16 -18.33 -32.53
C ARG A 168 17.16 -17.20 -32.75
N LYS A 169 16.87 -16.28 -33.67
CA LYS A 169 17.72 -15.10 -33.91
C LYS A 169 17.77 -14.18 -32.70
N ARG A 170 16.60 -13.89 -32.09
CA ARG A 170 16.50 -13.07 -30.88
C ARG A 170 17.20 -13.74 -29.70
N ALA A 171 17.02 -15.05 -29.50
CA ALA A 171 17.71 -15.79 -28.45
C ALA A 171 19.25 -15.74 -28.61
N ALA A 172 19.76 -15.98 -29.83
CA ALA A 172 21.20 -15.88 -30.09
C ALA A 172 21.75 -14.47 -29.87
N ALA A 173 20.98 -13.43 -30.20
CA ALA A 173 21.35 -12.05 -29.89
C ALA A 173 21.40 -11.82 -28.37
N PHE A 174 20.38 -12.26 -27.63
CA PHE A 174 20.32 -12.15 -26.17
C PHE A 174 21.54 -12.72 -25.48
N GLU A 175 22.01 -13.90 -25.90
CA GLU A 175 23.20 -14.53 -25.32
C GLU A 175 24.44 -13.60 -25.33
N GLU A 176 24.63 -12.84 -26.40
CA GLU A 176 25.70 -11.83 -26.46
C GLU A 176 25.41 -10.62 -25.57
N ARG A 177 24.15 -10.15 -25.56
CA ARG A 177 23.73 -9.03 -24.70
C ARG A 177 23.92 -9.35 -23.22
N ALA A 178 23.54 -10.55 -22.81
CA ALA A 178 23.65 -11.03 -21.44
C ALA A 178 25.12 -11.10 -20.97
N ARG A 179 26.03 -11.58 -21.83
CA ARG A 179 27.48 -11.55 -21.55
C ARG A 179 28.02 -10.14 -21.31
N GLN A 180 27.43 -9.14 -21.95
CA GLN A 180 27.81 -7.73 -21.82
C GLN A 180 26.98 -6.98 -20.76
N GLN A 181 26.08 -7.67 -20.04
CA GLN A 181 25.11 -7.07 -19.12
C GLN A 181 24.31 -5.93 -19.76
N MET A 182 23.97 -6.07 -21.05
CA MET A 182 23.23 -5.07 -21.78
C MET A 182 21.72 -5.25 -21.54
N PRO A 183 21.01 -4.21 -21.07
CA PRO A 183 19.58 -4.29 -20.73
C PRO A 183 18.67 -4.48 -21.96
N PRO A 184 17.43 -4.96 -21.83
CA PRO A 184 16.86 -5.59 -20.64
C PRO A 184 17.06 -7.12 -20.64
N GLY A 185 16.82 -7.75 -19.49
CA GLY A 185 16.76 -9.21 -19.30
C GLY A 185 18.04 -9.86 -18.76
N TYR A 186 19.15 -9.14 -18.58
CA TYR A 186 20.38 -9.76 -18.07
C TYR A 186 20.26 -10.19 -16.60
N CYS A 187 19.33 -9.61 -15.83
CA CYS A 187 19.03 -10.03 -14.46
C CYS A 187 18.36 -11.42 -14.41
N ASP A 188 17.76 -11.86 -15.52
CA ASP A 188 16.96 -13.08 -15.60
C ASP A 188 17.74 -14.30 -16.09
N VAL A 189 19.05 -14.18 -16.34
CA VAL A 189 19.91 -15.29 -16.81
C VAL A 189 19.83 -16.51 -15.89
N VAL A 190 19.69 -16.31 -14.58
CA VAL A 190 19.56 -17.39 -13.58
C VAL A 190 18.32 -18.28 -13.78
N LYS A 191 17.30 -17.80 -14.51
CA LYS A 191 16.08 -18.56 -14.81
C LYS A 191 16.30 -19.64 -15.88
N GLY A 192 17.41 -19.56 -16.63
CA GLY A 192 17.76 -20.50 -17.70
C GLY A 192 16.87 -20.44 -18.94
N ALA A 193 17.33 -21.04 -20.03
CA ALA A 193 16.57 -21.10 -21.27
C ALA A 193 15.35 -22.04 -21.15
N PRO A 194 14.19 -21.70 -21.76
CA PRO A 194 13.92 -20.48 -22.54
C PRO A 194 13.39 -19.31 -21.69
N LYS A 195 13.20 -19.48 -20.38
CA LYS A 195 12.56 -18.48 -19.51
C LYS A 195 13.35 -17.17 -19.39
N MET A 196 14.68 -17.23 -19.51
CA MET A 196 15.54 -16.04 -19.45
C MET A 196 15.38 -15.06 -20.63
N TYR A 197 14.71 -15.47 -21.71
CA TYR A 197 14.58 -14.64 -22.92
C TYR A 197 13.38 -13.69 -22.89
N GLY A 198 12.48 -13.80 -21.92
CA GLY A 198 11.19 -13.11 -21.88
C GLY A 198 11.30 -11.59 -22.08
N ASP A 199 11.98 -10.92 -21.15
CA ASP A 199 12.19 -9.46 -21.15
C ASP A 199 12.78 -8.96 -22.48
N TYR A 200 13.77 -9.67 -23.01
CA TYR A 200 14.38 -9.28 -24.28
C TYR A 200 13.47 -9.49 -25.48
N PHE A 201 12.62 -10.52 -25.46
CA PHE A 201 11.64 -10.75 -26.51
C PHE A 201 10.55 -9.67 -26.50
N ILE A 202 10.07 -9.29 -25.31
CA ILE A 202 9.19 -8.14 -25.10
C ILE A 202 9.84 -6.89 -25.68
N TRP A 203 11.09 -6.59 -25.29
CA TRP A 203 11.82 -5.42 -25.80
C TRP A 203 11.93 -5.40 -27.33
N CYS A 204 12.23 -6.55 -27.95
CA CYS A 204 12.29 -6.66 -29.40
C CYS A 204 10.94 -6.35 -30.06
N GLU A 205 9.83 -6.76 -29.46
CA GLU A 205 8.47 -6.51 -29.97
C GLU A 205 8.04 -5.05 -29.79
N LEU A 206 8.45 -4.41 -28.69
CA LEU A 206 8.28 -2.96 -28.50
C LEU A 206 9.02 -2.18 -29.58
N LEU A 207 10.28 -2.53 -29.87
CA LEU A 207 11.07 -1.91 -30.95
C LEU A 207 10.40 -2.10 -32.32
N ASP A 208 9.87 -3.29 -32.59
CA ASP A 208 9.19 -3.58 -33.85
C ASP A 208 7.88 -2.79 -33.99
N LYS A 209 7.08 -2.69 -32.91
CA LYS A 209 5.84 -1.88 -32.88
C LYS A 209 6.13 -0.40 -33.07
N ALA A 210 7.07 0.17 -32.31
CA ALA A 210 7.44 1.57 -32.41
C ALA A 210 7.97 1.93 -33.81
N ARG A 211 8.78 1.05 -34.41
CA ARG A 211 9.26 1.25 -35.78
C ARG A 211 8.10 1.22 -36.79
N ALA A 212 7.13 0.33 -36.61
CA ALA A 212 6.00 0.22 -37.52
C ALA A 212 5.01 1.39 -37.41
N SER A 213 4.73 1.87 -36.18
CA SER A 213 3.78 2.96 -35.94
C SER A 213 4.39 4.34 -36.15
N GLN A 214 5.71 4.49 -36.00
CA GLN A 214 6.38 5.81 -35.96
C GLN A 214 5.76 6.72 -34.89
N GLN A 215 5.32 6.13 -33.77
CA GLN A 215 4.73 6.81 -32.63
C GLN A 215 5.64 6.65 -31.41
N PRO A 216 5.61 7.60 -30.45
CA PRO A 216 6.19 7.40 -29.12
C PRO A 216 5.61 6.14 -28.47
N LEU A 217 6.39 5.54 -27.57
CA LEU A 217 6.00 4.34 -26.84
C LEU A 217 6.09 4.57 -25.32
N LEU A 218 4.97 4.35 -24.63
CA LEU A 218 4.87 4.33 -23.18
C LEU A 218 4.63 2.88 -22.74
N PHE A 219 5.57 2.30 -21.99
CA PHE A 219 5.47 0.92 -21.52
C PHE A 219 5.00 0.87 -20.06
N VAL A 220 3.95 0.10 -19.77
CA VAL A 220 3.42 -0.10 -18.42
C VAL A 220 3.89 -1.45 -17.91
N THR A 221 4.74 -1.44 -16.87
CA THR A 221 5.34 -2.65 -16.29
C THR A 221 5.58 -2.46 -14.79
N GLU A 222 5.48 -3.55 -14.04
CA GLU A 222 5.91 -3.62 -12.64
C GLU A 222 7.35 -4.16 -12.50
N ASP A 223 8.03 -4.46 -13.61
CA ASP A 223 9.44 -4.84 -13.59
C ASP A 223 10.34 -3.60 -13.50
N LEU A 224 10.76 -3.31 -12.27
CA LEU A 224 11.63 -2.19 -11.94
C LEU A 224 13.07 -2.63 -11.63
N LYS A 225 13.48 -3.81 -12.12
CA LYS A 225 14.85 -4.32 -11.94
C LYS A 225 15.90 -3.38 -12.57
N ASP A 226 17.15 -3.55 -12.15
CA ASP A 226 18.29 -2.71 -12.57
C ASP A 226 18.57 -2.74 -14.09
N ASP A 227 18.07 -3.74 -14.81
CA ASP A 227 18.15 -3.88 -16.26
C ASP A 227 16.99 -3.21 -17.02
N TRP A 228 15.95 -2.78 -16.31
CA TRP A 228 14.88 -1.95 -16.88
C TRP A 228 14.99 -0.50 -16.42
N SER A 229 15.23 -0.29 -15.12
CA SER A 229 15.09 1.00 -14.46
C SER A 229 16.36 1.45 -13.73
N TRP A 230 16.53 2.76 -13.62
CA TRP A 230 17.47 3.41 -12.72
C TRP A 230 16.78 4.58 -12.02
N ARG A 231 16.61 4.47 -10.69
CA ARG A 231 15.87 5.46 -9.87
C ARG A 231 14.46 5.75 -10.43
N GLY A 232 13.73 4.69 -10.79
CA GLY A 232 12.35 4.78 -11.29
C GLY A 232 12.22 5.35 -12.71
N ASN A 233 13.32 5.53 -13.43
CA ASN A 233 13.33 6.00 -14.81
C ASN A 233 13.93 4.92 -15.74
N PRO A 234 13.54 4.89 -17.03
CA PRO A 234 14.14 3.97 -17.98
C PRO A 234 15.66 4.07 -18.01
N ARG A 235 16.33 2.92 -18.13
CA ARG A 235 17.77 2.87 -18.46
C ARG A 235 18.05 3.67 -19.73
N ARG A 236 19.11 4.47 -19.72
CA ARG A 236 19.49 5.33 -20.86
C ARG A 236 19.77 4.52 -22.12
N GLU A 237 20.31 3.32 -21.95
CA GLU A 237 20.57 2.38 -23.02
C GLU A 237 19.29 1.97 -23.75
N LEU A 238 18.17 1.81 -23.02
CA LEU A 238 16.87 1.50 -23.60
C LEU A 238 16.29 2.69 -24.36
N VAL A 239 16.37 3.90 -23.78
CA VAL A 239 15.94 5.14 -24.45
C VAL A 239 16.74 5.37 -25.74
N HIS A 240 18.06 5.18 -25.68
CA HIS A 240 18.95 5.30 -26.83
C HIS A 240 18.68 4.22 -27.89
N GLU A 241 18.45 2.97 -27.48
CA GLU A 241 18.16 1.88 -28.40
C GLU A 241 16.81 2.08 -29.11
N MET A 242 15.77 2.54 -28.40
CA MET A 242 14.48 2.88 -29.04
C MET A 242 14.65 3.97 -30.09
N ARG A 243 15.32 5.08 -29.74
CA ARG A 243 15.56 6.16 -30.70
C ARG A 243 16.38 5.70 -31.90
N SER A 244 17.50 5.02 -31.66
CA SER A 244 18.40 4.60 -32.74
C SER A 244 17.81 3.53 -33.67
N LYS A 245 16.94 2.64 -33.17
CA LYS A 245 16.40 1.52 -33.96
C LYS A 245 14.97 1.71 -34.45
N ALA A 246 14.20 2.60 -33.84
CA ALA A 246 12.79 2.83 -34.15
C ALA A 246 12.43 4.30 -34.41
N ASP A 247 13.36 5.23 -34.19
CA ASP A 247 13.13 6.69 -34.28
C ASP A 247 11.94 7.16 -33.41
N ALA A 248 11.79 6.52 -32.25
CA ALA A 248 10.67 6.75 -31.33
C ALA A 248 11.17 7.17 -29.94
N GLU A 249 10.39 8.03 -29.28
CA GLU A 249 10.55 8.31 -27.86
C GLU A 249 10.05 7.13 -27.02
N TYR A 250 10.73 6.87 -25.90
CA TYR A 250 10.40 5.77 -24.99
C TYR A 250 10.36 6.24 -23.55
N HIS A 251 9.34 5.80 -22.81
CA HIS A 251 9.32 5.82 -21.36
C HIS A 251 8.62 4.56 -20.83
N HIS A 252 8.87 4.21 -19.57
CA HIS A 252 8.04 3.26 -18.84
C HIS A 252 7.45 3.84 -17.55
N ILE A 253 6.35 3.29 -17.07
CA ILE A 253 5.70 3.67 -15.81
C ILE A 253 5.07 2.42 -15.18
N THR A 254 4.75 2.49 -13.89
CA THR A 254 3.95 1.45 -13.21
C THR A 254 2.47 1.59 -13.56
N LEU A 255 1.68 0.54 -13.30
CA LEU A 255 0.23 0.56 -13.43
C LEU A 255 -0.38 1.65 -12.54
N LYS A 256 0.06 1.78 -11.29
CA LYS A 256 -0.36 2.86 -10.38
C LYS A 256 -0.16 4.26 -11.00
N THR A 257 0.98 4.48 -11.64
CA THR A 257 1.27 5.76 -12.31
C THR A 257 0.39 5.94 -13.55
N PHE A 258 0.16 4.87 -14.33
CA PHE A 258 -0.75 4.88 -15.46
C PHE A 258 -2.18 5.27 -15.03
N LEU A 259 -2.72 4.64 -13.97
CA LEU A 259 -4.07 4.93 -13.47
C LEU A 259 -4.21 6.39 -13.02
N ARG A 260 -3.22 6.93 -12.30
CA ARG A 260 -3.18 8.37 -11.93
C ARG A 260 -3.19 9.29 -13.14
N LEU A 261 -2.43 8.96 -14.18
CA LEU A 261 -2.38 9.75 -15.40
C LEU A 261 -3.68 9.60 -16.21
N ALA A 262 -4.26 8.41 -16.26
CA ALA A 262 -5.53 8.15 -16.94
C ALA A 262 -6.70 8.89 -16.26
N GLN A 263 -6.77 8.88 -14.93
CA GLN A 263 -7.74 9.64 -14.13
C GLN A 263 -7.66 11.14 -14.47
N LYS A 264 -6.45 11.70 -14.53
CA LYS A 264 -6.25 13.14 -14.75
C LYS A 264 -6.36 13.60 -16.19
N HIS A 265 -5.94 12.78 -17.16
CA HIS A 265 -5.72 13.22 -18.54
C HIS A 265 -6.52 12.44 -19.59
N LEU A 266 -7.10 11.29 -19.22
CA LEU A 266 -7.96 10.50 -20.10
C LEU A 266 -9.43 10.46 -19.62
N SER A 267 -9.74 11.19 -18.54
CA SER A 267 -11.08 11.20 -17.90
C SER A 267 -11.53 9.81 -17.46
N ALA A 268 -10.59 8.97 -17.00
CA ALA A 268 -10.94 7.65 -16.47
C ALA A 268 -11.65 7.78 -15.11
N GLU A 269 -12.77 7.08 -14.97
CA GLU A 269 -13.53 6.99 -13.71
C GLU A 269 -12.82 5.99 -12.76
N ILE A 270 -11.80 6.49 -12.05
CA ILE A 270 -11.00 5.70 -11.11
C ILE A 270 -10.97 6.43 -9.78
N THR A 271 -11.21 5.72 -8.68
CA THR A 271 -11.12 6.28 -7.33
C THR A 271 -9.66 6.34 -6.86
N ASP A 272 -9.38 7.24 -5.91
CA ASP A 272 -8.04 7.32 -5.32
C ASP A 272 -7.72 6.04 -4.52
N GLU A 273 -8.73 5.40 -3.94
CA GLU A 273 -8.59 4.10 -3.25
C GLU A 273 -8.07 3.00 -4.19
N THR A 274 -8.66 2.85 -5.38
CA THR A 274 -8.18 1.88 -6.41
C THR A 274 -6.75 2.17 -6.83
N ILE A 275 -6.36 3.44 -6.91
CA ILE A 275 -4.98 3.83 -7.25
C ILE A 275 -4.02 3.49 -6.13
N GLU A 276 -4.43 3.64 -4.88
CA GLU A 276 -3.58 3.34 -3.73
C GLU A 276 -3.44 1.84 -3.46
N SER A 277 -4.48 1.04 -3.70
CA SER A 277 -4.45 -0.42 -3.51
C SER A 277 -3.53 -1.13 -4.51
N VAL A 278 -3.51 -0.68 -5.76
CA VAL A 278 -2.61 -1.20 -6.81
C VAL A 278 -1.14 -0.99 -6.41
N SER A 279 -0.32 -2.03 -6.54
CA SER A 279 1.14 -2.03 -6.25
C SER A 279 1.55 -1.83 -4.78
N GLU A 280 0.61 -1.72 -3.83
CA GLU A 280 0.96 -1.87 -2.42
C GLU A 280 1.23 -3.35 -2.15
N GLN A 281 2.52 -3.73 -2.05
CA GLN A 281 2.84 -4.95 -1.33
C GLN A 281 2.15 -4.87 0.04
N PRO A 282 1.49 -5.95 0.49
CA PRO A 282 0.68 -5.91 1.69
C PRO A 282 1.46 -5.25 2.83
N LYS A 283 0.96 -4.09 3.30
CA LYS A 283 1.59 -3.27 4.35
C LYS A 283 1.76 -4.02 5.66
N ALA A 284 1.00 -5.09 5.86
CA ALA A 284 1.17 -6.03 6.94
C ALA A 284 1.82 -7.31 6.38
N THR A 285 3.07 -7.56 6.78
CA THR A 285 3.66 -8.88 6.58
C THR A 285 2.96 -9.90 7.48
N ILE A 286 3.04 -11.19 7.14
CA ILE A 286 2.59 -12.26 8.04
C ILE A 286 3.24 -12.10 9.42
N GLN A 287 4.49 -11.62 9.50
CA GLN A 287 5.15 -11.26 10.75
C GLN A 287 4.43 -10.15 11.54
N ASP A 288 3.88 -9.13 10.87
CA ASP A 288 3.14 -8.04 11.54
C ASP A 288 1.80 -8.53 12.11
N ILE A 289 1.13 -9.44 11.39
CA ILE A 289 -0.10 -10.09 11.87
C ILE A 289 0.20 -11.01 13.06
N ILE A 290 1.28 -11.80 12.98
CA ILE A 290 1.75 -12.64 14.08
C ILE A 290 2.10 -11.78 15.29
N ALA A 291 2.86 -10.70 15.12
CA ALA A 291 3.26 -9.80 16.20
C ALA A 291 2.06 -9.11 16.86
N ALA A 292 1.05 -8.70 16.09
CA ALA A 292 -0.21 -8.18 16.62
C ALA A 292 -0.97 -9.25 17.44
N SER A 293 -0.98 -10.50 16.97
CA SER A 293 -1.64 -11.61 17.65
C SER A 293 -0.93 -12.05 18.95
N GLU A 294 0.40 -12.02 18.96
CA GLU A 294 1.23 -12.28 20.14
C GLU A 294 1.11 -11.15 21.16
N GLY A 295 1.05 -9.90 20.69
CA GLY A 295 0.75 -8.73 21.51
C GLY A 295 -0.59 -8.86 22.23
N LEU A 296 -1.64 -9.30 21.53
CA LEU A 296 -2.96 -9.59 22.13
C LEU A 296 -2.89 -10.72 23.17
N GLY A 297 -2.08 -11.75 22.95
CA GLY A 297 -1.83 -12.83 23.91
C GLY A 297 -1.13 -12.34 25.19
N ALA A 298 -0.14 -11.45 25.05
CA ALA A 298 0.55 -10.82 26.18
C ALA A 298 -0.35 -9.83 26.96
N LEU A 299 -1.18 -9.06 26.26
CA LEU A 299 -2.18 -8.15 26.85
C LEU A 299 -3.30 -8.92 27.58
N ALA A 300 -3.70 -10.09 27.08
CA ALA A 300 -4.71 -10.93 27.71
C ALA A 300 -4.20 -11.63 28.98
N ALA A 301 -2.89 -11.93 29.06
CA ALA A 301 -2.26 -12.42 30.31
C ALA A 301 -2.25 -11.34 31.42
N PHE A 302 -2.40 -10.06 31.06
CA PHE A 302 -2.46 -8.93 31.98
C PHE A 302 -3.87 -8.62 32.52
N LYS A 303 -4.90 -9.32 31.99
CA LYS A 303 -6.33 -9.04 32.21
C LYS A 303 -6.79 -9.25 33.67
N ASP A 304 -6.04 -9.97 34.49
CA ASP A 304 -6.42 -10.24 35.87
C ASP A 304 -6.34 -9.00 36.78
N GLN A 305 -5.86 -7.84 36.33
CA GLN A 305 -5.76 -6.64 37.20
C GLN A 305 -6.36 -5.33 36.68
N ASN A 306 -6.60 -5.10 35.38
CA ASN A 306 -7.01 -3.75 34.90
C ASN A 306 -7.86 -3.78 33.61
N ALA A 307 -9.13 -4.20 33.72
CA ALA A 307 -10.06 -4.29 32.58
C ALA A 307 -10.39 -2.93 31.92
N ASP A 308 -10.46 -1.85 32.70
CA ASP A 308 -10.82 -0.52 32.19
C ASP A 308 -9.68 0.14 31.40
N PHE A 309 -8.43 -0.13 31.80
CA PHE A 309 -7.23 0.30 31.07
C PHE A 309 -7.12 -0.37 29.69
N LEU A 310 -7.46 -1.65 29.61
CA LEU A 310 -7.43 -2.43 28.37
C LEU A 310 -8.44 -1.90 27.34
N SER A 311 -9.65 -1.54 27.76
CA SER A 311 -10.65 -0.91 26.87
C SER A 311 -10.20 0.45 26.37
N ALA A 312 -9.56 1.26 27.23
CA ALA A 312 -9.03 2.57 26.83
C ALA A 312 -7.88 2.46 25.83
N VAL A 313 -6.97 1.49 26.02
CA VAL A 313 -5.83 1.25 25.10
C VAL A 313 -6.27 0.68 23.76
N LEU A 314 -7.25 -0.24 23.75
CA LEU A 314 -7.83 -0.79 22.52
C LEU A 314 -8.56 0.29 21.69
N ASN A 315 -9.36 1.13 22.35
CA ASN A 315 -10.04 2.23 21.68
C ASN A 315 -9.05 3.28 21.15
N ALA A 316 -8.00 3.59 21.91
CA ALA A 316 -6.93 4.50 21.45
C ALA A 316 -6.15 3.93 20.26
N ARG A 317 -5.95 2.61 20.21
CA ARG A 317 -5.29 1.93 19.10
C ARG A 317 -6.12 1.98 17.82
N LEU A 318 -7.39 1.60 17.90
CA LEU A 318 -8.32 1.68 16.77
C LEU A 318 -8.39 3.12 16.24
N TRP A 319 -8.47 4.10 17.14
CA TRP A 319 -8.53 5.51 16.74
C TRP A 319 -7.23 6.01 16.09
N ALA A 320 -6.06 5.64 16.63
CA ALA A 320 -4.77 6.06 16.08
C ALA A 320 -4.46 5.44 14.71
N ASP A 321 -4.84 4.17 14.50
CA ASP A 321 -4.66 3.47 13.22
C ASP A 321 -5.58 4.08 12.14
N THR A 322 -6.83 4.42 12.49
CA THR A 322 -7.75 5.14 11.58
C THR A 322 -7.27 6.55 11.20
N ASN A 323 -6.42 7.17 12.02
CA ASN A 323 -5.97 8.56 11.84
C ASN A 323 -4.47 8.71 11.50
N GLY A 324 -3.74 7.61 11.28
CA GLY A 324 -2.33 7.62 10.89
C GLY A 324 -1.37 8.22 11.94
N ILE A 325 -1.71 8.15 13.23
CA ILE A 325 -0.92 8.75 14.33
C ILE A 325 -0.01 7.70 14.97
N ALA A 326 1.26 8.04 15.20
CA ALA A 326 2.22 7.17 15.87
C ALA A 326 1.81 6.88 17.33
N HIS A 327 1.49 5.61 17.59
CA HIS A 327 0.99 5.01 18.84
C HIS A 327 1.51 5.61 20.15
N ASN A 328 2.82 5.82 20.29
CA ASN A 328 3.43 6.30 21.54
C ASN A 328 3.21 7.80 21.80
N PHE A 329 2.91 8.60 20.78
CA PHE A 329 2.73 10.05 20.94
C PHE A 329 1.39 10.37 21.60
N TYR A 330 0.31 9.73 21.14
CA TYR A 330 -1.04 9.96 21.64
C TYR A 330 -1.24 9.47 23.09
N LEU A 331 -0.74 8.26 23.40
CA LEU A 331 -0.83 7.69 24.75
C LEU A 331 -0.04 8.53 25.77
N ARG A 332 1.10 9.10 25.36
CA ARG A 332 1.98 9.91 26.22
C ARG A 332 1.37 11.25 26.61
N GLU A 333 0.62 11.91 25.73
CA GLU A 333 -0.02 13.20 26.04
C GLU A 333 -1.35 13.04 26.80
N ASN A 334 -2.10 11.96 26.59
CA ASN A 334 -3.48 11.85 27.07
C ASN A 334 -3.69 10.90 28.26
N ILE A 335 -2.67 10.18 28.72
CA ILE A 335 -2.76 9.25 29.86
C ILE A 335 -3.26 9.92 31.15
N GLY A 336 -2.97 11.21 31.36
CA GLY A 336 -3.45 11.96 32.54
C GLY A 336 -4.94 12.29 32.52
N ASN A 337 -5.53 12.43 31.33
CA ASN A 337 -6.94 12.79 31.15
C ASN A 337 -7.88 11.57 31.22
N LEU A 338 -7.34 10.36 31.16
CA LEU A 338 -8.11 9.10 31.18
C LEU A 338 -8.36 8.55 32.60
N GLY A 339 -7.96 9.27 33.66
CA GLY A 339 -8.25 8.91 35.05
C GLY A 339 -7.56 7.62 35.55
N VAL A 340 -6.48 7.18 34.89
CA VAL A 340 -5.80 5.91 35.19
C VAL A 340 -4.69 6.11 36.24
N PRO A 341 -4.54 5.22 37.24
CA PRO A 341 -3.45 5.29 38.22
C PRO A 341 -2.06 5.13 37.56
N PRO A 342 -0.98 5.64 38.19
CA PRO A 342 0.35 5.68 37.58
C PRO A 342 0.88 4.28 37.25
N LEU A 343 1.39 4.13 36.03
CA LEU A 343 2.03 2.90 35.53
C LEU A 343 3.23 2.54 36.43
N ASN A 344 3.29 1.30 36.93
CA ASN A 344 4.40 0.86 37.78
C ASN A 344 5.65 0.50 36.96
N ALA A 345 6.81 0.45 37.64
CA ALA A 345 8.11 0.24 37.02
C ALA A 345 8.24 -1.10 36.26
N ASP A 346 7.50 -2.12 36.70
CA ASP A 346 7.53 -3.45 36.09
C ASP A 346 6.81 -3.48 34.73
N LEU A 347 5.71 -2.73 34.60
CA LEU A 347 4.99 -2.57 33.34
C LEU A 347 5.78 -1.77 32.30
N LEU A 348 6.53 -0.75 32.74
CA LEU A 348 7.46 0.00 31.89
C LEU A 348 8.62 -0.89 31.41
N ALA A 349 9.12 -1.80 32.26
CA ALA A 349 10.17 -2.75 31.89
C ALA A 349 9.67 -3.84 30.93
N ALA A 350 8.41 -4.28 31.05
CA ALA A 350 7.80 -5.24 30.14
C ALA A 350 7.56 -4.65 28.73
N ILE A 351 7.11 -3.39 28.66
CA ILE A 351 6.96 -2.65 27.39
C ILE A 351 8.34 -2.43 26.72
N ALA A 352 9.39 -2.19 27.51
CA ALA A 352 10.75 -2.04 27.00
C ALA A 352 11.37 -3.35 26.45
N ASN A 353 10.88 -4.51 26.89
CA ASN A 353 11.41 -5.83 26.51
C ASN A 353 10.70 -6.46 25.29
N VAL A 354 9.60 -5.89 24.80
CA VAL A 354 9.07 -6.23 23.46
C VAL A 354 10.09 -5.71 22.45
N ASN A 355 10.54 -6.58 21.55
CA ASN A 355 11.79 -6.45 20.79
C ASN A 355 11.85 -5.18 19.91
N THR A 356 12.24 -4.04 20.52
CA THR A 356 12.33 -2.72 19.88
C THR A 356 13.71 -2.42 19.29
N THR A 357 14.64 -3.38 19.33
CA THR A 357 16.05 -3.15 18.97
C THR A 357 16.22 -2.71 17.51
N ASN A 358 15.50 -3.34 16.57
CA ASN A 358 15.57 -2.97 15.15
C ASN A 358 14.93 -1.60 14.88
N TRP A 359 13.84 -1.27 15.59
CA TRP A 359 13.12 0.00 15.45
C TRP A 359 13.90 1.18 16.08
N TRP A 360 14.51 0.99 17.25
CA TRP A 360 15.33 2.03 17.89
C TRP A 360 16.59 2.37 17.10
N ASP A 361 17.24 1.38 16.50
CA ASP A 361 18.41 1.61 15.65
C ASP A 361 18.06 2.28 14.32
N GLU A 362 16.80 2.16 13.87
CA GLU A 362 16.26 2.85 12.70
C GLU A 362 15.86 4.30 13.04
N LEU A 363 15.26 4.52 14.21
CA LEU A 363 14.92 5.85 14.72
C LEU A 363 16.17 6.70 15.01
N ARG A 364 17.24 6.07 15.55
CA ARG A 364 18.54 6.72 15.85
C ARG A 364 19.30 7.06 14.55
N ARG A 365 19.19 6.21 13.51
CA ARG A 365 19.71 6.49 12.16
C ARG A 365 19.06 7.72 11.54
N ASN A 366 17.78 7.94 11.81
CA ASN A 366 16.99 9.03 11.23
C ASN A 366 16.99 10.32 12.07
N ASN A 367 17.47 10.31 13.32
CA ASN A 367 17.45 11.48 14.22
C ASN A 367 18.73 11.60 15.08
N PRO A 368 19.81 12.21 14.56
CA PRO A 368 21.14 12.22 15.20
C PRO A 368 21.26 13.01 16.52
N LEU A 369 20.24 13.78 16.89
CA LEU A 369 20.23 14.63 18.09
C LEU A 369 19.71 13.91 19.36
N MET A 370 19.19 12.69 19.23
CA MET A 370 18.82 11.86 20.39
C MET A 370 20.05 11.15 20.96
N SER A 371 20.68 11.74 21.98
CA SER A 371 21.90 11.21 22.60
C SER A 371 21.70 10.43 23.91
N GLY A 372 20.48 10.39 24.45
CA GLY A 372 20.16 9.68 25.71
C GLY A 372 19.43 8.35 25.48
N ASN A 373 19.57 7.42 26.42
CA ASN A 373 18.81 6.17 26.38
C ASN A 373 17.38 6.39 26.93
N VAL A 374 16.50 5.40 26.73
CA VAL A 374 15.10 5.42 27.18
C VAL A 374 14.96 5.68 28.69
N PHE A 375 15.95 5.26 29.49
CA PHE A 375 15.98 5.43 30.93
C PHE A 375 16.16 6.89 31.35
N ASP A 376 16.96 7.66 30.61
CA ASP A 376 17.21 9.09 30.88
C ASP A 376 15.97 9.95 30.60
N ALA A 377 15.19 9.60 29.57
CA ALA A 377 13.94 10.28 29.24
C ALA A 377 12.83 10.02 30.28
N VAL A 378 12.85 8.84 30.91
CA VAL A 378 11.91 8.45 31.97
C VAL A 378 12.25 9.11 33.31
N GLN A 379 13.54 9.27 33.63
CA GLN A 379 13.98 10.03 34.81
C GLN A 379 13.55 11.49 34.75
N TRP A 380 13.71 12.16 33.59
CA TRP A 380 13.33 13.56 33.41
C TRP A 380 11.84 13.82 33.70
N SER A 381 10.95 12.95 33.21
CA SER A 381 9.50 13.02 33.44
C SER A 381 9.10 12.92 34.91
N ASN A 382 9.82 12.13 35.71
CA ASN A 382 9.49 11.91 37.12
C ASN A 382 9.92 13.08 38.00
N THR A 383 11.05 13.73 37.71
CA THR A 383 11.51 14.94 38.42
C THR A 383 10.58 16.14 38.21
N SER A 384 9.96 16.27 37.03
CA SER A 384 9.10 17.42 36.69
C SER A 384 7.74 17.40 37.40
N ARG A 385 7.26 16.24 37.85
CA ARG A 385 5.98 16.09 38.58
C ARG A 385 6.09 16.37 40.09
N SER A 386 7.25 16.16 40.69
CA SER A 386 7.49 16.49 42.11
C SER A 386 7.56 17.99 42.41
N ALA A 387 7.57 18.85 41.39
CA ALA A 387 7.74 20.30 41.53
C ALA A 387 6.43 21.12 41.53
N GLN A 388 5.25 20.50 41.45
CA GLN A 388 3.97 21.21 41.42
C GLN A 388 3.14 20.89 42.68
N GLN A 389 3.24 21.74 43.70
CA GLN A 389 2.21 21.90 44.73
C GLN A 389 1.06 22.79 44.21
N PRO A 390 -0.18 22.64 44.69
CA PRO A 390 -1.34 23.33 44.14
C PRO A 390 -1.35 24.81 44.57
N VAL A 391 -1.58 25.72 43.60
CA VAL A 391 -1.92 27.13 43.85
C VAL A 391 -3.38 27.33 43.46
N ASP A 392 -4.10 28.08 44.31
CA ASP A 392 -5.53 28.37 44.29
C ASP A 392 -6.11 28.79 42.92
N GLN A 393 -7.37 28.40 42.69
CA GLN A 393 -8.18 28.80 41.54
C GLN A 393 -8.62 30.28 41.62
N PRO A 394 -8.66 31.02 40.49
CA PRO A 394 -9.46 32.23 40.38
C PRO A 394 -10.76 32.00 39.61
N GLU A 395 -11.76 32.79 39.99
CA GLU A 395 -13.16 32.82 39.54
C GLU A 395 -13.35 33.12 38.04
N SER A 396 -14.49 32.63 37.53
CA SER A 396 -15.01 32.75 36.16
C SER A 396 -15.42 34.16 35.76
N PRO A 397 -15.18 34.61 34.51
CA PRO A 397 -15.74 35.85 33.99
C PRO A 397 -17.07 35.64 33.24
N THR A 398 -17.88 36.69 33.36
CA THR A 398 -19.21 37.01 32.84
C THR A 398 -19.38 36.97 31.32
N ASP A 399 -20.53 36.42 30.86
CA ASP A 399 -21.09 36.63 29.52
C ASP A 399 -21.92 37.93 29.48
N ALA A 400 -21.84 38.66 28.37
CA ALA A 400 -22.62 39.84 28.03
C ALA A 400 -23.09 39.75 26.56
N GLU A 401 -24.15 40.53 26.25
CA GLU A 401 -24.91 40.67 24.99
C GLU A 401 -26.11 39.69 24.92
N ASP A 402 -27.37 40.10 24.77
CA ASP A 402 -28.01 41.34 24.32
C ASP A 402 -29.42 41.42 24.95
N LEU A 403 -29.98 42.64 25.06
CA LEU A 403 -31.37 43.00 24.71
C LEU A 403 -31.67 44.45 25.18
N ASP A 404 -31.81 45.34 24.20
CA ASP A 404 -32.34 46.70 24.35
C ASP A 404 -33.73 46.72 23.67
N ASP A 405 -34.80 46.99 24.42
CA ASP A 405 -35.88 47.88 23.96
C ASP A 405 -36.81 48.27 25.13
N GLN A 406 -37.27 49.51 25.07
CA GLN A 406 -37.83 50.36 26.13
C GLN A 406 -39.37 50.13 26.39
N PRO A 407 -40.12 51.04 27.05
CA PRO A 407 -40.34 51.11 28.51
C PRO A 407 -41.85 51.18 28.87
N GLU A 408 -42.17 51.34 30.17
CA GLU A 408 -43.27 52.16 30.75
C GLU A 408 -44.04 51.50 31.91
N SER A 409 -44.25 52.34 32.95
CA SER A 409 -45.37 52.33 33.93
C SER A 409 -45.35 51.20 34.98
N ASN A 410 -45.76 51.35 36.24
CA ASN A 410 -46.18 52.43 37.13
C ASN A 410 -46.38 51.74 38.51
N ASP A 411 -46.41 52.53 39.59
CA ASP A 411 -46.83 52.16 40.97
C ASP A 411 -45.86 51.23 41.74
N GLY A 412 -45.49 51.46 43.00
CA GLY A 412 -46.04 52.33 44.04
C GLY A 412 -46.15 51.51 45.32
N ASN A 413 -45.62 52.04 46.43
CA ASN A 413 -45.94 51.69 47.83
C ASN A 413 -45.63 50.26 48.31
N ASP A 414 -45.47 49.95 49.59
CA ASP A 414 -45.16 50.69 50.82
C ASP A 414 -44.74 49.62 51.83
N ASP A 415 -44.14 50.10 52.91
CA ASP A 415 -43.83 49.47 54.18
C ASP A 415 -44.73 48.32 54.69
N GLN A 416 -44.05 47.41 55.40
CA GLN A 416 -44.39 46.77 56.68
C GLN A 416 -45.70 45.98 56.82
N LEU A 417 -45.60 44.81 57.45
CA LEU A 417 -46.16 44.60 58.79
C LEU A 417 -45.64 43.31 59.43
N ASN A 418 -45.24 43.48 60.69
CA ASN A 418 -45.05 42.50 61.76
C ASN A 418 -46.10 41.38 61.77
N ASN A 419 -45.73 40.21 62.29
CA ASN A 419 -46.15 39.85 63.65
C ASN A 419 -45.55 38.52 64.14
N ASP A 420 -45.30 38.52 65.45
CA ASP A 420 -45.42 37.34 66.33
C ASP A 420 -46.76 36.61 66.16
#